data_AF-A0A7K5K1H6-F1
#
_entry.id   AF-A0A7K5K1H6-F1
#
_cell.length_a   1.000
_cell.length_b   1.000
_cell.length_c   1.000
_cell.angle_alpha   90.00
_cell.angle_beta   90.00
_cell.angle_gamma   90.00
#
_symmetry.space_group_name_H-M   'P 1'
#
loop_
_entity.id
_entity.type
_entity.pdbx_description
1 polymer ?
#
loop_
_entity_poly.entity_id
_entity_poly.type
_entity_poly.pdbx_seq_one_letter_code
_entity_poly.pdbx_strand_id
1 'polypeptide(L)'
;VGILCLVSVAATLDFKYHHAEELEKYLKGVHAEYPSLTHLHSIGRSVEGRDLWVLVLGRFPTHHKIGIPEFKYVANMHGDETVGREILLHLIDFLVTSYRHDPVITRLLNNTRIHIMPTMNPDGFEATKVPDCYYSRGRYNKNGEDLNRNFPDAFENNNASIQPETQAVMNWIKNETFVLSANLHGGALVASYTFDNGNSVTGSSNGYSRSPDDDVFIHLAKTYSSHHASMYKGIGCDNRQTFPEGITNGYSWYQLEGGMQDYNYVWGQCFEITLELSCCKYPPADQLEKFWRDNKVALIEYIKQVHLGVKGQVTDKNGNPIPNAIVEAKGRPHICPYRTNEQGEYYLLLLPGTYVINATVPGFKSMLKTVEIPDNTGNFSALKQDFSFSEVSIRPRVASCPKIPLYQELAWASAAVKPTLHVLVLMTALFVVLN
;
A
#
# COMPACT_ATOMS: atom_id res chain seq x y z
N VAL A 1 -15.97 51.44 8.94
CA VAL A 1 -15.61 50.53 7.83
C VAL A 1 -15.62 49.12 8.40
N GLY A 2 -16.78 48.45 8.33
CA GLY A 2 -16.95 47.10 8.85
C GLY A 2 -16.39 46.11 7.84
N ILE A 3 -15.34 45.39 8.22
CA ILE A 3 -14.81 44.28 7.43
C ILE A 3 -15.82 43.14 7.56
N LEU A 4 -16.56 42.91 6.48
CA LEU A 4 -17.40 41.74 6.32
C LEU A 4 -16.45 40.53 6.22
N CYS A 5 -16.29 39.77 7.30
CA CYS A 5 -15.69 38.44 7.23
C CYS A 5 -16.66 37.56 6.42
N LEU A 6 -16.41 37.44 5.12
CA LEU A 6 -16.92 36.34 4.31
C LEU A 6 -16.26 35.07 4.84
N VAL A 7 -16.89 34.42 5.81
CA VAL A 7 -16.63 33.01 6.08
C VAL A 7 -17.13 32.29 4.83
N SER A 8 -16.21 31.80 3.98
CA SER A 8 -16.60 30.78 3.00
C SER A 8 -17.04 29.59 3.84
N VAL A 9 -18.35 29.40 3.93
CA VAL A 9 -18.87 28.11 4.32
C VAL A 9 -18.50 27.22 3.14
N ALA A 10 -17.41 26.46 3.27
CA ALA A 10 -17.12 25.37 2.36
C ALA A 10 -18.43 24.61 2.19
N ALA A 11 -18.97 24.59 0.97
CA ALA A 11 -20.18 23.83 0.70
C ALA A 11 -19.83 22.37 1.00
N THR A 12 -20.40 21.83 2.07
CA THR A 12 -20.21 20.45 2.50
C THR A 12 -20.41 19.54 1.29
N LEU A 13 -19.45 18.66 0.99
CA LEU A 13 -19.55 17.71 -0.12
C LEU A 13 -20.85 16.89 0.00
N ASP A 14 -21.66 16.88 -1.06
CA ASP A 14 -22.94 16.19 -1.08
C ASP A 14 -22.77 14.68 -1.27
N PHE A 15 -23.65 13.87 -0.66
CA PHE A 15 -23.64 12.42 -0.81
C PHE A 15 -24.30 12.01 -2.14
N LYS A 16 -23.55 12.14 -3.23
CA LYS A 16 -23.89 11.66 -4.56
C LYS A 16 -22.65 11.10 -5.25
N TYR A 17 -22.82 10.51 -6.43
CA TYR A 17 -21.70 10.13 -7.26
C TYR A 17 -21.10 11.35 -7.97
N HIS A 18 -19.78 11.51 -7.86
CA HIS A 18 -19.05 12.60 -8.49
C HIS A 18 -18.38 12.11 -9.78
N HIS A 19 -18.96 12.48 -10.92
CA HIS A 19 -18.35 12.21 -12.23
C HIS A 19 -17.06 13.01 -12.44
N ALA A 20 -16.27 12.65 -13.45
CA ALA A 20 -14.92 13.17 -13.66
C ALA A 20 -14.82 14.70 -13.54
N GLU A 21 -15.74 15.45 -14.16
CA GLU A 21 -15.77 16.91 -14.10
C GLU A 21 -16.07 17.43 -12.69
N GLU A 22 -17.02 16.83 -11.98
CA GLU A 22 -17.40 17.22 -10.63
C GLU A 22 -16.29 16.88 -9.62
N LEU A 23 -15.68 15.70 -9.75
CA LEU A 23 -14.56 15.25 -8.95
C LEU A 23 -13.36 16.20 -9.14
N GLU A 24 -12.99 16.49 -10.38
CA GLU A 24 -11.88 17.40 -10.67
C GLU A 24 -12.17 18.81 -10.12
N LYS A 25 -13.38 19.32 -10.32
CA LYS A 25 -13.81 20.61 -9.79
C LYS A 25 -13.71 20.64 -8.27
N TYR A 26 -14.15 19.58 -7.59
CA TYR A 26 -14.07 19.47 -6.14
C TYR A 26 -12.61 19.48 -5.65
N LEU A 27 -11.74 18.63 -6.22
CA LEU A 27 -10.33 18.57 -5.81
C LEU A 27 -9.61 19.91 -6.02
N LYS A 28 -9.86 20.58 -7.17
CA LYS A 28 -9.33 21.92 -7.43
C LYS A 28 -9.87 22.96 -6.45
N GLY A 29 -11.15 22.87 -6.10
CA GLY A 29 -11.79 23.73 -5.08
C GLY A 29 -11.15 23.58 -3.71
N VAL A 30 -10.99 22.34 -3.23
CA VAL A 30 -10.31 22.04 -1.95
C VAL A 30 -8.89 22.59 -1.95
N HIS A 31 -8.14 22.40 -3.04
CA HIS A 31 -6.78 22.92 -3.12
C HIS A 31 -6.72 24.45 -3.09
N ALA A 32 -7.64 25.12 -3.77
CA ALA A 32 -7.73 26.58 -3.78
C ALA A 32 -8.11 27.15 -2.41
N GLU A 33 -8.96 26.47 -1.64
CA GLU A 33 -9.39 26.89 -0.31
C GLU A 33 -8.34 26.57 0.79
N TYR A 34 -7.64 25.45 0.67
CA TYR A 34 -6.64 24.98 1.64
C TYR A 34 -5.22 24.83 1.06
N PRO A 35 -4.64 25.85 0.39
CA PRO A 35 -3.40 25.71 -0.36
C PRO A 35 -2.16 25.47 0.52
N SER A 36 -2.20 25.85 1.80
CA SER A 36 -1.11 25.59 2.74
C SER A 36 -1.09 24.15 3.29
N LEU A 37 -2.21 23.45 3.21
CA LEU A 37 -2.38 22.09 3.74
C LEU A 37 -2.43 21.04 2.64
N THR A 38 -2.68 21.46 1.39
CA THR A 38 -2.92 20.54 0.28
C THR A 38 -2.02 20.81 -0.92
N HIS A 39 -1.81 19.78 -1.74
CA HIS A 39 -1.17 19.88 -3.04
C HIS A 39 -1.85 18.93 -4.02
N LEU A 40 -2.51 19.49 -5.04
CA LEU A 40 -3.15 18.72 -6.11
C LEU A 40 -2.19 18.57 -7.29
N HIS A 41 -2.04 17.34 -7.76
CA HIS A 41 -1.32 17.04 -9.00
C HIS A 41 -1.91 15.82 -9.70
N SER A 42 -1.55 15.64 -10.97
CA SER A 42 -1.90 14.46 -11.77
C SER A 42 -0.65 13.61 -11.93
N ILE A 43 -0.74 12.30 -11.68
CA ILE A 43 0.41 11.38 -11.83
C ILE A 43 0.55 10.81 -13.25
N GLY A 44 -0.41 11.13 -14.12
CA GLY A 44 -0.51 10.58 -15.46
C GLY A 44 -1.93 10.75 -15.99
N ARG A 45 -2.22 10.14 -17.14
CA ARG A 45 -3.55 10.16 -17.73
C ARG A 45 -4.01 8.75 -18.06
N SER A 46 -5.32 8.54 -17.96
CA SER A 46 -5.98 7.35 -18.46
C SER A 46 -5.89 7.24 -19.98
N VAL A 47 -6.34 6.12 -20.54
CA VAL A 47 -6.39 5.91 -22.00
C VAL A 47 -7.23 6.97 -22.72
N GLU A 48 -8.36 7.39 -22.15
CA GLU A 48 -9.20 8.47 -22.71
C GLU A 48 -8.72 9.89 -22.33
N GLY A 49 -7.54 10.01 -21.70
CA GLY A 49 -6.90 11.29 -21.43
C GLY A 49 -7.38 12.00 -20.16
N ARG A 50 -8.10 11.32 -19.27
CA ARG A 50 -8.51 11.88 -17.97
C ARG A 50 -7.33 11.87 -17.01
N ASP A 51 -7.16 12.96 -16.26
CA ASP A 51 -6.08 13.07 -15.28
C ASP A 51 -6.27 12.08 -14.12
N LEU A 52 -5.18 11.45 -13.71
CA LEU A 52 -5.13 10.58 -12.53
C LEU A 52 -4.76 11.43 -11.32
N TRP A 53 -5.78 12.10 -10.79
CA TRP A 53 -5.64 13.09 -9.72
C TRP A 53 -5.23 12.48 -8.38
N VAL A 54 -4.26 13.13 -7.73
CA VAL A 54 -3.85 12.87 -6.36
C VAL A 54 -3.89 14.18 -5.59
N LEU A 55 -4.66 14.19 -4.49
CA LEU A 55 -4.62 15.28 -3.52
C LEU A 55 -3.73 14.86 -2.34
N VAL A 56 -2.63 15.57 -2.16
CA VAL A 56 -1.75 15.39 -1.00
C VAL A 56 -2.20 16.31 0.12
N LEU A 57 -2.27 15.81 1.35
CA LEU A 57 -2.62 16.55 2.55
C LEU A 57 -1.53 16.39 3.62
N GLY A 58 -1.19 17.48 4.29
CA GLY A 58 -0.27 17.48 5.42
C GLY A 58 0.36 18.84 5.66
N ARG A 59 1.12 18.99 6.74
CA ARG A 59 1.81 20.26 7.09
C ARG A 59 2.79 20.73 6.01
N PHE A 60 3.35 19.80 5.24
CA PHE A 60 4.30 20.06 4.16
C PHE A 60 3.84 19.33 2.88
N PRO A 61 2.78 19.81 2.19
CA PRO A 61 2.11 19.02 1.18
C PRO A 61 2.88 18.90 -0.15
N THR A 62 3.74 19.88 -0.46
CA THR A 62 4.42 19.97 -1.78
C THR A 62 5.70 19.16 -1.90
N HIS A 63 6.30 18.70 -0.80
CA HIS A 63 7.55 17.95 -0.82
C HIS A 63 7.71 17.10 0.43
N HIS A 64 8.38 15.97 0.26
CA HIS A 64 8.78 15.09 1.35
C HIS A 64 9.59 15.82 2.43
N LYS A 65 9.41 15.41 3.69
CA LYS A 65 10.17 15.88 4.85
C LYS A 65 10.72 14.71 5.63
N ILE A 66 12.03 14.77 5.91
CA ILE A 66 12.71 13.75 6.70
C ILE A 66 11.95 13.48 8.01
N GLY A 67 11.66 12.20 8.26
CA GLY A 67 10.96 11.70 9.42
C GLY A 67 9.43 11.78 9.32
N ILE A 68 8.85 12.42 8.31
CA ILE A 68 7.40 12.43 8.04
C ILE A 68 7.11 11.32 7.03
N PRO A 69 6.47 10.21 7.43
CA PRO A 69 6.18 9.13 6.49
C PRO A 69 5.15 9.54 5.44
N GLU A 70 5.30 8.95 4.25
CA GLU A 70 4.34 9.07 3.15
C GLU A 70 3.32 7.92 3.24
N PHE A 71 2.04 8.27 3.28
CA PHE A 71 0.91 7.33 3.28
C PHE A 71 0.11 7.53 1.99
N LYS A 72 -0.48 6.46 1.42
CA LYS A 72 -1.45 6.62 0.32
C LYS A 72 -2.73 5.80 0.45
N TYR A 73 -3.84 6.38 -0.04
CA TYR A 73 -5.03 5.64 -0.41
C TYR A 73 -5.25 5.72 -1.91
N VAL A 74 -5.57 4.58 -2.52
CA VAL A 74 -5.98 4.47 -3.92
C VAL A 74 -7.36 3.83 -3.96
N ALA A 75 -8.27 4.32 -4.79
CA ALA A 75 -9.57 3.70 -4.96
C ALA A 75 -9.96 3.59 -6.42
N ASN A 76 -11.00 2.79 -6.66
CA ASN A 76 -11.72 2.76 -7.95
C ASN A 76 -10.76 2.44 -9.11
N MET A 77 -9.84 1.48 -8.87
CA MET A 77 -9.04 0.87 -9.92
C MET A 77 -9.88 -0.07 -10.79
N HIS A 78 -10.94 -0.64 -10.22
CA HIS A 78 -12.09 -1.10 -10.98
C HIS A 78 -13.12 0.01 -11.00
N GLY A 79 -13.51 0.46 -12.20
CA GLY A 79 -14.32 1.66 -12.35
C GLY A 79 -15.74 1.51 -11.79
N ASP A 80 -16.28 0.30 -11.69
CA ASP A 80 -17.60 0.00 -11.14
C ASP A 80 -17.63 -0.27 -9.63
N GLU A 81 -16.47 -0.26 -8.97
CA GLU A 81 -16.34 -0.40 -7.52
C GLU A 81 -16.23 0.99 -6.90
N THR A 82 -17.39 1.60 -6.59
CA THR A 82 -17.51 3.06 -6.46
C THR A 82 -17.56 3.59 -5.04
N VAL A 83 -17.81 2.74 -4.05
CA VAL A 83 -17.81 3.17 -2.64
C VAL A 83 -16.48 3.78 -2.25
N GLY A 84 -15.36 3.14 -2.63
CA GLY A 84 -14.01 3.66 -2.36
C GLY A 84 -13.78 5.06 -2.94
N ARG A 85 -14.28 5.33 -4.16
CA ARG A 85 -14.17 6.64 -4.82
C ARG A 85 -14.77 7.74 -3.95
N GLU A 86 -16.03 7.57 -3.57
CA GLU A 86 -16.79 8.61 -2.88
C GLU A 86 -16.32 8.79 -1.43
N ILE A 87 -16.04 7.71 -0.69
CA ILE A 87 -15.58 7.85 0.69
C ILE A 87 -14.20 8.50 0.78
N LEU A 88 -13.34 8.39 -0.25
CA LEU A 88 -12.07 9.12 -0.27
C LEU A 88 -12.27 10.62 -0.53
N LEU A 89 -13.30 11.03 -1.28
CA LEU A 89 -13.66 12.45 -1.41
C LEU A 89 -14.17 13.01 -0.08
N HIS A 90 -15.01 12.25 0.64
CA HIS A 90 -15.47 12.62 1.98
C HIS A 90 -14.36 12.57 3.03
N LEU A 91 -13.37 11.67 2.88
CA LEU A 91 -12.17 11.68 3.73
C LEU A 91 -11.37 12.96 3.53
N ILE A 92 -11.19 13.40 2.28
CA ILE A 92 -10.55 14.69 1.97
C ILE A 92 -11.29 15.83 2.68
N ASP A 93 -12.61 15.92 2.53
CA ASP A 93 -13.45 16.95 3.15
C ASP A 93 -13.28 16.96 4.67
N PHE A 94 -13.37 15.78 5.29
CA PHE A 94 -13.23 15.60 6.73
C PHE A 94 -11.83 16.02 7.23
N LEU A 95 -10.77 15.65 6.52
CA LEU A 95 -9.39 15.99 6.91
C LEU A 95 -9.14 17.50 6.87
N VAL A 96 -9.57 18.19 5.80
CA VAL A 96 -9.33 19.64 5.67
C VAL A 96 -10.19 20.45 6.62
N THR A 97 -11.45 20.07 6.83
CA THR A 97 -12.38 20.77 7.73
C THR A 97 -12.09 20.51 9.21
N SER A 98 -11.50 19.35 9.54
CA SER A 98 -11.13 19.02 10.92
C SER A 98 -9.75 19.56 11.33
N TYR A 99 -8.90 19.97 10.39
CA TYR A 99 -7.58 20.50 10.71
C TYR A 99 -7.68 21.77 11.57
N ARG A 100 -6.98 21.78 12.71
CA ARG A 100 -7.03 22.80 13.79
C ARG A 100 -8.31 22.81 14.63
N HIS A 101 -9.28 21.95 14.35
CA HIS A 101 -10.51 21.80 15.13
C HIS A 101 -10.53 20.48 15.91
N ASP A 102 -10.11 19.39 15.28
CA ASP A 102 -9.90 18.09 15.91
C ASP A 102 -8.41 17.88 16.23
N PRO A 103 -8.03 17.66 17.51
CA PRO A 103 -6.63 17.53 17.90
C PRO A 103 -5.95 16.26 17.37
N VAL A 104 -6.71 15.19 17.12
CA VAL A 104 -6.20 13.93 16.55
C VAL A 104 -5.90 14.14 15.07
N ILE A 105 -6.84 14.68 14.30
CA ILE A 105 -6.64 14.95 12.87
C ILE A 105 -5.54 15.99 12.65
N THR A 106 -5.50 17.03 13.48
CA THR A 106 -4.43 18.03 13.44
C THR A 106 -3.06 17.40 13.66
N ARG A 107 -2.94 16.50 14.64
CA ARG A 107 -1.67 15.79 14.89
C ARG A 107 -1.33 14.85 13.74
N LEU A 108 -2.31 14.15 13.17
CA LEU A 108 -2.11 13.23 12.05
C LEU A 108 -1.54 13.96 10.84
N LEU A 109 -2.18 15.06 10.41
CA LEU A 109 -1.73 15.89 9.28
C LEU A 109 -0.42 16.65 9.55
N ASN A 110 -0.09 16.89 10.81
CA ASN A 110 1.20 17.50 11.16
C ASN A 110 2.36 16.51 11.08
N ASN A 111 2.10 15.20 11.20
CA ASN A 111 3.13 14.16 11.31
C ASN A 111 3.10 13.15 10.15
N THR A 112 2.18 13.27 9.21
CA THR A 112 2.05 12.40 8.03
C THR A 112 1.82 13.23 6.78
N ARG A 113 2.37 12.79 5.66
CA ARG A 113 2.01 13.29 4.34
C ARG A 113 1.12 12.26 3.66
N ILE A 114 -0.16 12.58 3.56
CA ILE A 114 -1.24 11.66 3.13
C ILE A 114 -1.56 11.95 1.67
N HIS A 115 -1.48 10.96 0.80
CA HIS A 115 -1.84 11.07 -0.61
C HIS A 115 -3.14 10.32 -0.87
N ILE A 116 -4.12 10.98 -1.48
CA ILE A 116 -5.42 10.37 -1.76
C ILE A 116 -5.66 10.42 -3.26
N MET A 117 -5.79 9.24 -3.87
CA MET A 117 -6.22 9.03 -5.26
C MET A 117 -7.64 8.45 -5.25
N PRO A 118 -8.69 9.27 -5.46
CA PRO A 118 -10.07 8.80 -5.44
C PRO A 118 -10.41 7.85 -6.59
N THR A 119 -9.72 7.97 -7.73
CA THR A 119 -9.97 7.11 -8.91
C THR A 119 -8.69 6.84 -9.69
N MET A 120 -8.30 5.57 -9.74
CA MET A 120 -7.23 5.08 -10.62
C MET A 120 -7.75 4.76 -12.03
N ASN A 121 -9.02 4.36 -12.16
CA ASN A 121 -9.67 4.03 -13.43
C ASN A 121 -10.90 4.92 -13.70
N PRO A 122 -10.67 6.22 -14.01
CA PRO A 122 -11.77 7.13 -14.29
C PRO A 122 -12.54 6.75 -15.57
N ASP A 123 -11.89 6.10 -16.54
CA ASP A 123 -12.52 5.67 -17.80
C ASP A 123 -13.55 4.57 -17.56
N GLY A 124 -13.20 3.57 -16.74
CA GLY A 124 -14.11 2.51 -16.34
C GLY A 124 -15.31 3.04 -15.55
N PHE A 125 -15.09 4.00 -14.65
CA PHE A 125 -16.17 4.65 -13.91
C PHE A 125 -17.15 5.33 -14.88
N GLU A 126 -16.64 6.18 -15.78
CA GLU A 126 -17.48 6.89 -16.75
C GLU A 126 -18.17 5.96 -17.75
N ALA A 127 -17.61 4.77 -18.02
CA ALA A 127 -18.22 3.77 -18.88
C ALA A 127 -19.44 3.09 -18.22
N THR A 128 -19.56 3.11 -16.88
CA THR A 128 -20.69 2.54 -16.14
C THR A 128 -21.91 3.45 -16.22
N LYS A 129 -22.78 3.24 -17.22
CA LYS A 129 -24.00 4.04 -17.40
C LYS A 129 -25.20 3.55 -16.59
N VAL A 130 -25.22 2.26 -16.29
CA VAL A 130 -26.27 1.62 -15.48
C VAL A 130 -25.59 1.00 -14.27
N PRO A 131 -25.82 1.57 -13.06
CA PRO A 131 -25.38 0.98 -11.80
C PRO A 131 -25.79 -0.48 -11.66
N ASP A 132 -24.85 -1.33 -11.24
CA ASP A 132 -25.10 -2.74 -10.93
C ASP A 132 -24.24 -3.20 -9.74
N CYS A 133 -24.75 -4.13 -8.96
CA CYS A 133 -24.04 -4.62 -7.78
C CYS A 133 -22.93 -5.64 -8.09
N TYR A 134 -22.96 -6.30 -9.25
CA TYR A 134 -22.15 -7.49 -9.52
C TYR A 134 -21.29 -7.35 -10.78
N TYR A 135 -21.90 -6.94 -11.89
CA TYR A 135 -21.29 -6.96 -13.21
C TYR A 135 -21.56 -5.67 -13.98
N SER A 136 -20.48 -5.03 -14.41
CA SER A 136 -20.55 -4.02 -15.46
C SER A 136 -19.33 -4.12 -16.36
N ARG A 137 -19.39 -3.46 -17.52
CA ARG A 137 -18.21 -3.27 -18.38
C ARG A 137 -17.22 -2.25 -17.80
N GLY A 138 -17.64 -1.45 -16.82
CA GLY A 138 -16.82 -0.39 -16.24
C GLY A 138 -15.79 -0.87 -15.23
N ARG A 139 -15.74 -2.16 -14.91
CA ARG A 139 -14.64 -2.75 -14.13
C ARG A 139 -13.29 -2.45 -14.77
N TYR A 140 -13.16 -2.79 -16.05
CA TYR A 140 -11.90 -2.74 -16.78
C TYR A 140 -11.52 -1.30 -17.15
N ASN A 141 -10.25 -1.06 -17.49
CA ASN A 141 -9.87 0.22 -18.11
C ASN A 141 -10.47 0.32 -19.52
N LYS A 142 -10.22 1.44 -20.21
CA LYS A 142 -10.77 1.65 -21.56
C LYS A 142 -10.41 0.55 -22.57
N ASN A 143 -9.22 -0.04 -22.45
CA ASN A 143 -8.75 -1.08 -23.37
C ASN A 143 -9.32 -2.47 -23.03
N GLY A 144 -10.15 -2.58 -21.98
CA GLY A 144 -10.70 -3.86 -21.53
C GLY A 144 -9.75 -4.66 -20.65
N GLU A 145 -8.71 -4.03 -20.10
CA GLU A 145 -7.71 -4.66 -19.23
C GLU A 145 -8.07 -4.49 -17.75
N ASP A 146 -7.83 -5.53 -16.95
CA ASP A 146 -8.01 -5.47 -15.50
C ASP A 146 -6.75 -4.86 -14.88
N LEU A 147 -6.86 -3.63 -14.35
CA LEU A 147 -5.72 -2.92 -13.77
C LEU A 147 -5.13 -3.66 -12.56
N ASN A 148 -5.91 -4.50 -11.86
CA ASN A 148 -5.43 -5.33 -10.75
C ASN A 148 -4.98 -6.73 -11.22
N ARG A 149 -4.72 -6.90 -12.52
CA ARG A 149 -3.99 -8.03 -13.13
C ARG A 149 -2.85 -7.54 -14.03
N ASN A 150 -2.52 -6.25 -13.98
CA ASN A 150 -1.67 -5.60 -14.96
C ASN A 150 -0.29 -5.20 -14.42
N PHE A 151 -0.04 -5.38 -13.12
CA PHE A 151 1.27 -5.13 -12.53
C PHE A 151 2.22 -6.32 -12.76
N PRO A 152 3.54 -6.11 -12.80
CA PRO A 152 4.50 -7.21 -12.74
C PRO A 152 4.26 -8.11 -11.53
N ASP A 153 4.43 -9.41 -11.71
CA ASP A 153 4.18 -10.42 -10.69
C ASP A 153 5.49 -11.07 -10.21
N ALA A 154 5.62 -11.28 -8.91
CA ALA A 154 6.85 -11.76 -8.28
C ALA A 154 6.97 -13.29 -8.31
N PHE A 155 5.91 -14.00 -8.69
CA PHE A 155 5.78 -15.45 -8.65
C PHE A 155 5.72 -16.07 -10.05
N GLU A 156 5.19 -15.36 -11.04
CA GLU A 156 5.12 -15.80 -12.43
C GLU A 156 5.20 -14.65 -13.45
N ASN A 157 5.50 -14.98 -14.71
CA ASN A 157 5.66 -13.97 -15.76
C ASN A 157 4.30 -13.41 -16.17
N ASN A 158 3.96 -12.23 -15.66
CA ASN A 158 2.84 -11.46 -16.17
C ASN A 158 3.22 -10.71 -17.45
N ASN A 159 2.77 -11.24 -18.60
CA ASN A 159 3.04 -10.69 -19.93
C ASN A 159 1.97 -9.69 -20.41
N ALA A 160 1.06 -9.25 -19.54
CA ALA A 160 0.07 -8.24 -19.89
C ALA A 160 0.74 -6.95 -20.34
N SER A 161 0.19 -6.31 -21.38
CA SER A 161 0.68 -4.99 -21.80
C SER A 161 0.38 -3.99 -20.69
N ILE A 162 1.42 -3.34 -20.15
CA ILE A 162 1.25 -2.33 -19.10
C ILE A 162 0.38 -1.19 -19.63
N GLN A 163 -0.71 -0.91 -18.92
CA GLN A 163 -1.67 0.13 -19.24
C GLN A 163 -1.19 1.51 -18.76
N PRO A 164 -1.67 2.62 -19.35
CA PRO A 164 -1.28 3.96 -18.95
C PRO A 164 -1.49 4.23 -17.45
N GLU A 165 -2.61 3.76 -16.90
CA GLU A 165 -2.95 3.90 -15.48
C GLU A 165 -1.96 3.15 -14.59
N THR A 166 -1.68 1.88 -14.92
CA THR A 166 -0.70 1.05 -14.24
C THR A 166 0.69 1.68 -14.30
N GLN A 167 1.13 2.13 -15.48
CA GLN A 167 2.43 2.76 -15.65
C GLN A 167 2.57 4.05 -14.84
N ALA A 168 1.51 4.87 -14.79
CA ALA A 168 1.48 6.08 -13.98
C ALA A 168 1.64 5.75 -12.49
N VAL A 169 0.88 4.77 -11.98
CA VAL A 169 0.98 4.33 -10.58
C VAL A 169 2.34 3.70 -10.27
N MET A 170 2.90 2.88 -11.15
CA MET A 170 4.25 2.31 -10.97
C MET A 170 5.31 3.41 -10.87
N ASN A 171 5.21 4.46 -11.69
CA ASN A 171 6.12 5.60 -11.63
C ASN A 171 5.92 6.42 -10.34
N TRP A 172 4.67 6.60 -9.92
CA TRP A 172 4.35 7.29 -8.69
C TRP A 172 4.89 6.57 -7.45
N ILE A 173 4.67 5.25 -7.36
CA ILE A 173 5.24 4.40 -6.30
C ILE A 173 6.77 4.48 -6.26
N LYS A 174 7.43 4.55 -7.42
CA LYS A 174 8.89 4.68 -7.51
C LYS A 174 9.40 6.05 -7.03
N ASN A 175 8.63 7.10 -7.25
CA ASN A 175 9.09 8.49 -7.06
C ASN A 175 8.86 9.01 -5.63
N GLU A 176 8.03 8.34 -4.83
CA GLU A 176 7.73 8.69 -3.45
C GLU A 176 8.11 7.55 -2.51
N THR A 177 8.57 7.86 -1.30
CA THR A 177 8.94 6.84 -0.30
C THR A 177 7.70 6.41 0.50
N PHE A 178 6.73 5.80 -0.18
CA PHE A 178 5.51 5.31 0.48
C PHE A 178 5.83 4.23 1.51
N VAL A 179 5.26 4.38 2.70
CA VAL A 179 5.47 3.46 3.83
C VAL A 179 4.28 2.52 3.99
N LEU A 180 3.07 3.09 3.98
CA LEU A 180 1.82 2.36 4.16
C LEU A 180 0.79 2.81 3.12
N SER A 181 -0.05 1.87 2.70
CA SER A 181 -1.04 2.06 1.67
C SER A 181 -2.27 1.19 1.88
N ALA A 182 -3.40 1.59 1.32
CA ALA A 182 -4.42 0.63 0.95
C ALA A 182 -5.07 0.98 -0.39
N ASN A 183 -5.49 -0.05 -1.11
CA ASN A 183 -6.32 0.10 -2.30
C ASN A 183 -7.77 -0.34 -1.96
N LEU A 184 -8.76 0.44 -2.39
CA LEU A 184 -10.16 0.30 -1.98
C LEU A 184 -11.00 -0.27 -3.13
N HIS A 185 -11.75 -1.32 -2.81
CA HIS A 185 -12.50 -2.17 -3.71
C HIS A 185 -13.96 -2.37 -3.25
N GLY A 186 -14.73 -3.02 -4.12
CA GLY A 186 -16.09 -3.48 -3.85
C GLY A 186 -16.39 -4.82 -4.52
N GLY A 187 -17.36 -5.54 -3.97
CA GLY A 187 -17.74 -6.90 -4.36
C GLY A 187 -17.67 -7.86 -3.18
N ALA A 188 -16.93 -7.52 -2.13
CA ALA A 188 -16.88 -8.25 -0.87
C ALA A 188 -16.94 -7.30 0.34
N LEU A 189 -16.85 -7.86 1.55
CA LEU A 189 -16.67 -7.10 2.79
C LEU A 189 -15.59 -7.75 3.66
N VAL A 190 -14.33 -7.40 3.40
CA VAL A 190 -13.14 -8.00 4.02
C VAL A 190 -11.91 -7.12 3.81
N ALA A 191 -10.96 -7.14 4.76
CA ALA A 191 -9.62 -6.60 4.55
C ALA A 191 -8.68 -7.73 4.11
N SER A 192 -8.30 -7.75 2.84
CA SER A 192 -7.39 -8.74 2.27
C SER A 192 -5.94 -8.23 2.32
N TYR A 193 -5.00 -9.12 2.65
CA TYR A 193 -3.59 -8.77 2.81
C TYR A 193 -2.65 -9.75 2.08
N THR A 194 -1.43 -9.28 1.80
CA THR A 194 -0.44 -9.97 0.97
C THR A 194 -0.05 -11.36 1.53
N PHE A 195 0.37 -12.32 0.70
CA PHE A 195 0.40 -12.24 -0.76
C PHE A 195 -0.93 -12.63 -1.40
N ASP A 196 -1.24 -11.97 -2.52
CA ASP A 196 -2.35 -12.26 -3.42
C ASP A 196 -2.01 -13.46 -4.33
N ASN A 197 -0.74 -13.56 -4.75
CA ASN A 197 -0.21 -14.72 -5.46
C ASN A 197 0.74 -15.55 -4.55
N GLY A 198 1.25 -16.69 -5.02
CA GLY A 198 2.09 -17.52 -4.19
C GLY A 198 2.69 -18.74 -4.88
N ASN A 199 3.77 -19.26 -4.29
CA ASN A 199 4.34 -20.54 -4.66
C ASN A 199 4.79 -21.34 -3.42
N SER A 200 5.48 -22.46 -3.62
CA SER A 200 5.94 -23.32 -2.52
C SER A 200 6.90 -22.63 -1.54
N VAL A 201 7.59 -21.56 -1.94
CA VAL A 201 8.49 -20.78 -1.07
C VAL A 201 7.69 -20.00 -0.03
N THR A 202 6.53 -19.46 -0.41
CA THR A 202 5.64 -18.72 0.50
C THR A 202 4.63 -19.62 1.21
N GLY A 203 4.67 -20.94 0.98
CA GLY A 203 3.80 -21.91 1.62
C GLY A 203 2.46 -22.13 0.90
N SER A 204 2.33 -21.68 -0.36
CA SER A 204 1.05 -21.71 -1.10
C SER A 204 0.48 -23.12 -1.30
N SER A 205 1.31 -24.16 -1.21
CA SER A 205 0.89 -25.57 -1.18
C SER A 205 -0.06 -25.90 -0.02
N ASN A 206 -0.08 -25.07 1.03
CA ASN A 206 -0.97 -25.19 2.18
C ASN A 206 -2.20 -24.28 2.07
N GLY A 207 -2.44 -23.64 0.91
CA GLY A 207 -3.54 -22.70 0.70
C GLY A 207 -3.33 -21.32 1.32
N TYR A 208 -2.09 -20.94 1.64
CA TYR A 208 -1.75 -19.66 2.27
C TYR A 208 -0.40 -19.16 1.71
N SER A 209 -0.31 -17.90 1.32
CA SER A 209 0.94 -17.32 0.79
C SER A 209 1.49 -16.27 1.76
N ARG A 210 2.49 -16.69 2.55
CA ARG A 210 3.03 -15.92 3.68
C ARG A 210 4.12 -14.95 3.27
N SER A 211 4.01 -13.70 3.73
CA SER A 211 5.08 -12.70 3.62
C SER A 211 6.03 -12.71 4.83
N PRO A 212 7.25 -12.17 4.70
CA PRO A 212 8.15 -11.94 5.83
C PRO A 212 7.53 -11.13 6.99
N ASP A 213 6.55 -10.27 6.68
CA ASP A 213 5.89 -9.34 7.61
C ASP A 213 4.41 -9.68 7.85
N ASP A 214 4.07 -10.95 7.70
CA ASP A 214 2.72 -11.50 7.84
C ASP A 214 1.97 -11.06 9.11
N ASP A 215 2.68 -10.96 10.24
CA ASP A 215 2.11 -10.49 11.51
C ASP A 215 1.69 -9.01 11.46
N VAL A 216 2.50 -8.16 10.81
CA VAL A 216 2.19 -6.75 10.61
C VAL A 216 1.01 -6.61 9.66
N PHE A 217 0.96 -7.39 8.57
CA PHE A 217 -0.18 -7.39 7.65
C PHE A 217 -1.48 -7.82 8.30
N ILE A 218 -1.45 -8.87 9.12
CA ILE A 218 -2.61 -9.30 9.92
C ILE A 218 -3.06 -8.16 10.85
N HIS A 219 -2.13 -7.52 11.56
CA HIS A 219 -2.44 -6.36 12.42
C HIS A 219 -3.06 -5.19 11.64
N LEU A 220 -2.51 -4.86 10.48
CA LEU A 220 -3.01 -3.80 9.59
C LEU A 220 -4.44 -4.10 9.10
N ALA A 221 -4.69 -5.33 8.64
CA ALA A 221 -6.02 -5.75 8.20
C ALA A 221 -7.03 -5.75 9.37
N LYS A 222 -6.63 -6.25 10.55
CA LYS A 222 -7.47 -6.22 11.76
C LYS A 222 -7.75 -4.80 12.22
N THR A 223 -6.79 -3.89 12.12
CA THR A 223 -6.97 -2.47 12.47
C THR A 223 -8.12 -1.88 11.67
N TYR A 224 -8.16 -2.09 10.35
CA TYR A 224 -9.29 -1.60 9.55
C TYR A 224 -10.60 -2.34 9.90
N SER A 225 -10.56 -3.67 9.86
CA SER A 225 -11.75 -4.51 10.03
C SER A 225 -12.48 -4.28 11.36
N SER A 226 -11.73 -4.19 12.47
CA SER A 226 -12.25 -3.98 13.83
C SER A 226 -12.86 -2.59 14.06
N HIS A 227 -12.43 -1.58 13.29
CA HIS A 227 -12.96 -0.22 13.38
C HIS A 227 -14.03 0.08 12.32
N HIS A 228 -14.23 -0.83 11.36
CA HIS A 228 -15.36 -0.78 10.45
C HIS A 228 -16.65 -1.23 11.16
N ALA A 229 -17.80 -0.67 10.79
CA ALA A 229 -19.08 -0.94 11.46
C ALA A 229 -19.50 -2.43 11.51
N SER A 230 -19.09 -3.23 10.53
CA SER A 230 -19.50 -4.64 10.44
C SER A 230 -18.48 -5.61 9.85
N MET A 231 -17.30 -5.16 9.43
CA MET A 231 -16.35 -6.02 8.70
C MET A 231 -15.84 -7.13 9.61
N TYR A 232 -15.48 -6.79 10.85
CA TYR A 232 -15.03 -7.73 11.88
C TYR A 232 -15.99 -8.89 12.18
N LYS A 233 -17.28 -8.76 11.83
CA LYS A 233 -18.26 -9.83 12.00
C LYS A 233 -17.94 -11.03 11.10
N GLY A 234 -17.16 -10.82 10.04
CA GLY A 234 -16.68 -11.87 9.16
C GLY A 234 -17.76 -12.53 8.30
N ILE A 235 -18.89 -11.85 8.13
CA ILE A 235 -20.02 -12.32 7.32
C ILE A 235 -19.82 -11.77 5.91
N GLY A 236 -19.52 -12.67 4.96
CA GLY A 236 -19.42 -12.32 3.54
C GLY A 236 -20.77 -12.02 2.89
N CYS A 237 -20.72 -11.56 1.65
CA CYS A 237 -21.86 -10.95 0.98
C CYS A 237 -23.02 -11.89 0.63
N ASP A 238 -22.75 -13.17 0.44
CA ASP A 238 -23.74 -14.20 0.11
C ASP A 238 -24.09 -15.10 1.31
N ASN A 239 -23.64 -14.75 2.52
CA ASN A 239 -23.71 -15.55 3.76
C ASN A 239 -23.09 -16.95 3.67
N ARG A 240 -22.42 -17.31 2.57
CA ARG A 240 -21.72 -18.59 2.41
C ARG A 240 -20.23 -18.40 2.65
N GLN A 241 -19.69 -17.31 2.12
CA GLN A 241 -18.33 -16.93 2.41
C GLN A 241 -18.21 -16.31 3.80
N THR A 242 -17.24 -16.78 4.57
CA THR A 242 -16.91 -16.20 5.87
C THR A 242 -15.44 -15.82 5.92
N PHE A 243 -15.17 -14.70 6.58
CA PHE A 243 -13.82 -14.16 6.78
C PHE A 243 -13.65 -13.95 8.27
N PRO A 244 -13.15 -14.92 9.04
CA PRO A 244 -12.97 -14.76 10.48
C PRO A 244 -12.27 -13.43 10.82
N GLU A 245 -12.83 -12.66 11.75
CA GLU A 245 -12.36 -11.32 12.13
C GLU A 245 -12.37 -10.28 10.98
N GLY A 246 -13.05 -10.56 9.88
CA GLY A 246 -13.18 -9.68 8.71
C GLY A 246 -11.89 -9.49 7.91
N ILE A 247 -10.96 -10.44 7.99
CA ILE A 247 -9.68 -10.39 7.26
C ILE A 247 -9.45 -11.65 6.45
N THR A 248 -8.57 -11.58 5.46
CA THR A 248 -8.07 -12.77 4.74
C THR A 248 -6.70 -12.56 4.13
N ASN A 249 -5.86 -13.59 4.11
CA ASN A 249 -4.74 -13.62 3.17
C ASN A 249 -5.31 -13.66 1.73
N GLY A 250 -4.71 -12.91 0.81
CA GLY A 250 -5.15 -12.81 -0.58
C GLY A 250 -5.23 -14.18 -1.24
N TYR A 251 -4.12 -14.92 -1.24
CA TYR A 251 -4.05 -16.26 -1.81
C TYR A 251 -5.04 -17.25 -1.18
N SER A 252 -5.24 -17.20 0.15
CA SER A 252 -6.24 -18.04 0.84
C SER A 252 -7.68 -17.76 0.41
N TRP A 253 -7.97 -16.55 -0.03
CA TRP A 253 -9.27 -16.22 -0.61
C TRP A 253 -9.34 -16.70 -2.06
N TYR A 254 -8.45 -16.21 -2.91
CA TYR A 254 -8.24 -16.70 -4.27
C TYR A 254 -6.88 -16.21 -4.80
N GLN A 255 -6.22 -17.03 -5.62
CA GLN A 255 -4.98 -16.64 -6.27
C GLN A 255 -5.22 -15.50 -7.26
N LEU A 256 -4.42 -14.44 -7.13
CA LEU A 256 -4.49 -13.24 -7.96
C LEU A 256 -3.10 -12.87 -8.48
N GLU A 257 -2.90 -13.01 -9.79
CA GLU A 257 -1.66 -12.65 -10.48
C GLU A 257 -1.63 -11.14 -10.80
N GLY A 258 -0.48 -10.50 -10.63
CA GLY A 258 -0.25 -9.15 -11.17
C GLY A 258 -1.03 -8.03 -10.48
N GLY A 259 -1.30 -8.21 -9.18
CA GLY A 259 -2.00 -7.24 -8.35
C GLY A 259 -1.13 -6.06 -7.90
N MET A 260 -1.76 -4.92 -7.67
CA MET A 260 -1.08 -3.72 -7.16
C MET A 260 -0.57 -3.89 -5.73
N GLN A 261 -1.28 -4.67 -4.91
CA GLN A 261 -0.93 -4.95 -3.52
C GLN A 261 0.46 -5.58 -3.38
N ASP A 262 0.68 -6.69 -4.08
CA ASP A 262 1.96 -7.42 -4.05
C ASP A 262 3.08 -6.60 -4.72
N TYR A 263 2.75 -5.81 -5.75
CA TYR A 263 3.72 -4.91 -6.39
C TYR A 263 4.29 -3.87 -5.42
N ASN A 264 3.42 -3.26 -4.61
CA ASN A 264 3.82 -2.30 -3.57
C ASN A 264 4.79 -2.91 -2.56
N TYR A 265 4.51 -4.13 -2.10
CA TYR A 265 5.33 -4.78 -1.09
C TYR A 265 6.70 -5.22 -1.65
N VAL A 266 6.71 -5.77 -2.87
CA VAL A 266 7.93 -6.34 -3.49
C VAL A 266 8.83 -5.25 -4.08
N TRP A 267 8.30 -4.31 -4.85
CA TRP A 267 9.11 -3.30 -5.55
C TRP A 267 8.90 -1.87 -5.05
N GLY A 268 7.79 -1.60 -4.36
CA GLY A 268 7.47 -0.27 -3.83
C GLY A 268 8.00 0.00 -2.42
N GLN A 269 8.50 -1.03 -1.71
CA GLN A 269 8.86 -0.97 -0.30
C GLN A 269 7.76 -0.39 0.61
N CYS A 270 6.51 -0.58 0.19
CA CYS A 270 5.32 -0.02 0.81
C CYS A 270 4.37 -1.15 1.18
N PHE A 271 3.84 -1.15 2.39
CA PHE A 271 2.88 -2.18 2.78
C PHE A 271 1.51 -1.73 2.26
N GLU A 272 0.91 -2.52 1.38
CA GLU A 272 -0.44 -2.26 0.88
C GLU A 272 -1.37 -3.40 1.26
N ILE A 273 -2.60 -3.08 1.66
CA ILE A 273 -3.69 -4.04 1.79
C ILE A 273 -4.85 -3.66 0.86
N THR A 274 -5.69 -4.63 0.55
CA THR A 274 -6.89 -4.46 -0.27
C THR A 274 -8.10 -4.41 0.66
N LEU A 275 -8.87 -3.32 0.58
CA LEU A 275 -10.04 -3.09 1.41
C LEU A 275 -11.30 -3.27 0.58
N GLU A 276 -12.02 -4.38 0.76
CA GLU A 276 -13.31 -4.63 0.14
C GLU A 276 -14.42 -4.04 1.01
N LEU A 277 -15.07 -2.97 0.53
CA LEU A 277 -15.87 -2.09 1.39
C LEU A 277 -17.38 -2.31 1.28
N SER A 278 -17.82 -2.98 0.22
CA SER A 278 -19.24 -3.12 -0.07
C SER A 278 -19.51 -4.37 -0.89
N CYS A 279 -20.58 -5.08 -0.54
CA CYS A 279 -21.05 -6.22 -1.33
C CYS A 279 -21.59 -5.79 -2.70
N CYS A 280 -22.34 -4.70 -2.73
CA CYS A 280 -22.76 -4.08 -3.97
C CYS A 280 -21.62 -3.18 -4.47
N LYS A 281 -21.11 -3.45 -5.67
CA LYS A 281 -20.02 -2.67 -6.28
C LYS A 281 -20.42 -1.23 -6.55
N TYR A 282 -21.61 -1.03 -7.13
CA TYR A 282 -22.19 0.27 -7.44
C TYR A 282 -23.55 0.44 -6.73
N PRO A 283 -23.57 0.75 -5.42
CA PRO A 283 -24.82 0.88 -4.66
C PRO A 283 -25.62 2.13 -5.04
N PRO A 284 -26.91 2.19 -4.70
CA PRO A 284 -27.70 3.42 -4.77
C PRO A 284 -27.05 4.57 -3.98
N ALA A 285 -27.14 5.80 -4.52
CA ALA A 285 -26.47 6.98 -3.96
C ALA A 285 -26.96 7.36 -2.54
N ASP A 286 -28.20 7.03 -2.19
CA ASP A 286 -28.78 7.24 -0.87
C ASP A 286 -28.11 6.40 0.24
N GLN A 287 -27.25 5.44 -0.12
CA GLN A 287 -26.47 4.63 0.82
C GLN A 287 -25.07 5.21 1.08
N LEU A 288 -24.60 6.20 0.31
CA LEU A 288 -23.22 6.71 0.41
C LEU A 288 -22.90 7.28 1.79
N GLU A 289 -23.84 7.99 2.41
CA GLU A 289 -23.66 8.51 3.78
C GLU A 289 -23.45 7.39 4.79
N LYS A 290 -24.16 6.27 4.64
CA LYS A 290 -23.97 5.10 5.48
C LYS A 290 -22.58 4.50 5.28
N PHE A 291 -22.13 4.33 4.03
CA PHE A 291 -20.79 3.81 3.76
C PHE A 291 -19.70 4.71 4.33
N TRP A 292 -19.84 6.03 4.22
CA TRP A 292 -18.93 6.97 4.86
C TRP A 292 -18.90 6.77 6.38
N ARG A 293 -20.07 6.74 7.03
CA ARG A 293 -20.16 6.55 8.49
C ARG A 293 -19.53 5.24 8.94
N ASP A 294 -19.75 4.16 8.20
CA ASP A 294 -19.26 2.82 8.54
C ASP A 294 -17.73 2.70 8.40
N ASN A 295 -17.11 3.51 7.53
CA ASN A 295 -15.68 3.45 7.21
C ASN A 295 -14.84 4.57 7.83
N LYS A 296 -15.43 5.72 8.19
CA LYS A 296 -14.71 6.92 8.62
C LYS A 296 -13.67 6.65 9.71
N VAL A 297 -14.04 5.92 10.76
CA VAL A 297 -13.12 5.62 11.87
C VAL A 297 -12.02 4.66 11.40
N ALA A 298 -12.37 3.61 10.66
CA ALA A 298 -11.41 2.64 10.13
C ALA A 298 -10.36 3.29 9.22
N LEU A 299 -10.75 4.21 8.34
CA LEU A 299 -9.83 4.95 7.48
C LEU A 299 -8.79 5.74 8.31
N ILE A 300 -9.24 6.45 9.34
CA ILE A 300 -8.37 7.25 10.20
C ILE A 300 -7.45 6.36 11.05
N GLU A 301 -7.97 5.28 11.64
CA GLU A 301 -7.16 4.35 12.44
C GLU A 301 -6.11 3.61 11.61
N TYR A 302 -6.42 3.34 10.34
CA TYR A 302 -5.48 2.72 9.42
C TYR A 302 -4.35 3.67 9.01
N ILE A 303 -4.63 4.95 8.70
CA ILE A 303 -3.59 5.94 8.40
C ILE A 303 -2.59 6.03 9.56
N LYS A 304 -3.08 6.03 10.81
CA LYS A 304 -2.20 6.09 12.00
C LYS A 304 -1.19 4.95 12.07
N GLN A 305 -1.46 3.79 11.45
CA GLN A 305 -0.54 2.64 11.46
C GLN A 305 0.75 2.90 10.67
N VAL A 306 0.82 3.96 9.84
CA VAL A 306 2.07 4.39 9.18
C VAL A 306 3.17 4.77 10.18
N HIS A 307 2.81 4.95 11.45
CA HIS A 307 3.72 5.27 12.54
C HIS A 307 4.17 4.06 13.37
N LEU A 308 3.84 2.84 12.95
CA LEU A 308 4.38 1.63 13.58
C LEU A 308 5.89 1.48 13.34
N GLY A 309 6.52 0.68 14.20
CA GLY A 309 7.87 0.19 13.98
C GLY A 309 8.97 1.23 14.20
N VAL A 310 9.93 1.25 13.28
CA VAL A 310 11.16 2.03 13.37
C VAL A 310 11.44 2.78 12.07
N LYS A 311 11.98 3.98 12.19
CA LYS A 311 12.45 4.81 11.07
C LYS A 311 13.79 5.46 11.42
N GLY A 312 14.49 5.99 10.44
CA GLY A 312 15.72 6.75 10.70
C GLY A 312 16.51 7.01 9.43
N GLN A 313 17.74 7.48 9.62
CA GLN A 313 18.67 7.74 8.53
C GLN A 313 19.93 6.88 8.63
N VAL A 314 20.45 6.49 7.47
CA VAL A 314 21.81 5.95 7.32
C VAL A 314 22.71 7.06 6.77
N THR A 315 23.78 7.36 7.50
CA THR A 315 24.70 8.47 7.19
C THR A 315 26.15 8.02 7.20
N ASP A 316 27.03 8.81 6.59
CA ASP A 316 28.48 8.68 6.76
C ASP A 316 28.95 9.33 8.08
N LYS A 317 30.26 9.30 8.36
CA LYS A 317 30.85 9.97 9.55
C LYS A 317 30.66 11.49 9.61
N ASN A 318 30.39 12.13 8.48
CA ASN A 318 30.19 13.58 8.37
C ASN A 318 28.70 13.96 8.44
N GLY A 319 27.81 12.98 8.61
CA GLY A 319 26.36 13.18 8.60
C GLY A 319 25.75 13.29 7.21
N ASN A 320 26.48 13.00 6.14
CA ASN A 320 25.91 12.98 4.79
C ASN A 320 25.03 11.73 4.63
N PRO A 321 23.87 11.82 3.97
CA PRO A 321 22.98 10.69 3.76
C PRO A 321 23.61 9.64 2.82
N ILE A 322 23.40 8.37 3.13
CA ILE A 322 23.80 7.23 2.30
C ILE A 322 22.54 6.61 1.68
N PRO A 323 22.24 6.89 0.40
CA PRO A 323 21.14 6.25 -0.31
C PRO A 323 21.48 4.80 -0.67
N ASN A 324 20.45 3.99 -0.94
CA ASN A 324 20.55 2.60 -1.37
C ASN A 324 21.22 1.64 -0.36
N ALA A 325 21.42 2.06 0.90
CA ALA A 325 21.82 1.17 1.98
C ALA A 325 20.66 0.23 2.31
N ILE A 326 20.95 -1.06 2.51
CA ILE A 326 19.92 -2.05 2.85
C ILE A 326 19.64 -1.94 4.35
N VAL A 327 18.38 -1.80 4.75
CA VAL A 327 18.00 -1.75 6.17
C VAL A 327 16.79 -2.66 6.38
N GLU A 328 16.98 -3.75 7.14
CA GLU A 328 15.96 -4.76 7.37
C GLU A 328 16.02 -5.29 8.81
N ALA A 329 14.90 -5.82 9.31
CA ALA A 329 14.88 -6.55 10.56
C ALA A 329 15.42 -7.98 10.35
N LYS A 330 16.30 -8.43 11.25
CA LYS A 330 16.81 -9.81 11.20
C LYS A 330 15.66 -10.81 11.28
N GLY A 331 15.62 -11.76 10.35
CA GLY A 331 14.54 -12.75 10.24
C GLY A 331 13.41 -12.32 9.29
N ARG A 332 13.47 -11.12 8.71
CA ARG A 332 12.51 -10.61 7.72
C ARG A 332 13.21 -10.21 6.41
N PRO A 333 13.83 -11.16 5.69
CA PRO A 333 14.44 -10.85 4.41
C PRO A 333 13.37 -10.61 3.35
N HIS A 334 13.41 -9.46 2.67
CA HIS A 334 12.55 -9.18 1.52
C HIS A 334 13.23 -9.68 0.25
N ILE A 335 12.44 -10.23 -0.68
CA ILE A 335 12.97 -10.78 -1.94
C ILE A 335 13.71 -9.71 -2.76
N CYS A 336 13.19 -8.48 -2.74
CA CYS A 336 13.93 -7.27 -3.05
C CYS A 336 14.28 -6.58 -1.73
N PRO A 337 15.56 -6.54 -1.33
CA PRO A 337 15.95 -5.98 -0.04
C PRO A 337 15.55 -4.50 0.09
N TYR A 338 14.97 -4.13 1.22
CA TYR A 338 14.53 -2.76 1.47
C TYR A 338 15.72 -1.81 1.64
N ARG A 339 15.65 -0.66 0.97
CA ARG A 339 16.74 0.29 0.83
C ARG A 339 16.35 1.69 1.29
N THR A 340 17.37 2.43 1.73
CA THR A 340 17.23 3.85 2.02
C THR A 340 16.96 4.67 0.76
N ASN A 341 16.14 5.72 0.90
CA ASN A 341 15.87 6.69 -0.16
C ASN A 341 17.06 7.65 -0.40
N GLU A 342 16.88 8.65 -1.26
CA GLU A 342 17.93 9.64 -1.62
C GLU A 342 18.43 10.46 -0.41
N GLN A 343 17.60 10.60 0.64
CA GLN A 343 17.91 11.27 1.90
C GLN A 343 18.50 10.30 2.95
N GLY A 344 18.82 9.06 2.55
CA GLY A 344 19.34 8.03 3.43
C GLY A 344 18.29 7.51 4.42
N GLU A 345 17.01 7.83 4.24
CA GLU A 345 15.94 7.45 5.16
C GLU A 345 15.42 6.05 4.90
N TYR A 346 15.04 5.38 5.97
CA TYR A 346 14.35 4.11 5.93
C TYR A 346 13.16 4.12 6.90
N TYR A 347 12.17 3.30 6.58
CA TYR A 347 11.00 3.03 7.40
C TYR A 347 10.76 1.52 7.40
N LEU A 348 10.55 0.93 8.57
CA LEU A 348 10.21 -0.48 8.75
C LEU A 348 8.99 -0.56 9.67
N LEU A 349 7.84 -0.94 9.11
CA LEU A 349 6.64 -1.20 9.90
C LEU A 349 6.84 -2.51 10.65
N LEU A 350 6.81 -2.43 11.98
CA LEU A 350 7.02 -3.56 12.89
C LEU A 350 6.07 -3.38 14.08
N LEU A 351 5.60 -4.50 14.62
CA LEU A 351 4.79 -4.50 15.83
C LEU A 351 5.65 -4.20 17.07
N PRO A 352 5.02 -3.86 18.22
CA PRO A 352 5.75 -3.72 19.48
C PRO A 352 6.55 -4.99 19.81
N GLY A 353 7.82 -4.82 20.17
CA GLY A 353 8.73 -5.95 20.38
C GLY A 353 10.20 -5.57 20.30
N THR A 354 11.07 -6.54 20.59
CA THR A 354 12.53 -6.38 20.48
C THR A 354 13.02 -6.95 19.15
N TYR A 355 13.74 -6.13 18.38
CA TYR A 355 14.27 -6.49 17.06
C TYR A 355 15.76 -6.20 16.97
N VAL A 356 16.45 -6.95 16.10
CA VAL A 356 17.79 -6.59 15.64
C VAL A 356 17.67 -6.03 14.23
N ILE A 357 17.90 -4.73 14.08
CA ILE A 357 17.90 -4.05 12.79
C ILE A 357 19.31 -4.12 12.20
N ASN A 358 19.38 -4.59 10.96
CA ASN A 358 20.62 -4.75 10.22
C ASN A 358 20.70 -3.71 9.10
N ALA A 359 21.64 -2.77 9.21
CA ALA A 359 21.98 -1.84 8.15
C ALA A 359 23.22 -2.34 7.40
N THR A 360 23.15 -2.44 6.08
CA THR A 360 24.23 -2.91 5.21
C THR A 360 24.45 -1.93 4.06
N VAL A 361 25.63 -1.32 4.03
CA VAL A 361 26.09 -0.59 2.85
C VAL A 361 26.86 -1.58 1.96
N PRO A 362 26.45 -1.80 0.69
CA PRO A 362 27.11 -2.75 -0.19
C PRO A 362 28.63 -2.54 -0.26
N GLY A 363 29.40 -3.60 -0.02
CA GLY A 363 30.86 -3.56 0.02
C GLY A 363 31.48 -3.22 1.39
N PHE A 364 30.66 -2.95 2.42
CA PHE A 364 31.10 -2.64 3.78
C PHE A 364 30.54 -3.64 4.79
N LYS A 365 31.13 -3.66 5.99
CA LYS A 365 30.64 -4.48 7.10
C LYS A 365 29.28 -3.96 7.59
N SER A 366 28.30 -4.85 7.71
CA SER A 366 26.98 -4.50 8.23
C SER A 366 27.03 -4.03 9.69
N MET A 367 26.12 -3.13 10.06
CA MET A 367 25.91 -2.64 11.41
C MET A 367 24.59 -3.18 11.97
N LEU A 368 24.67 -3.81 13.15
CA LEU A 368 23.51 -4.35 13.85
C LEU A 368 23.17 -3.46 15.04
N LYS A 369 21.89 -3.16 15.22
CA LYS A 369 21.38 -2.48 16.42
C LYS A 369 20.16 -3.20 16.96
N THR A 370 20.19 -3.52 18.24
CA THR A 370 19.00 -3.98 18.96
C THR A 370 18.13 -2.79 19.30
N VAL A 371 16.85 -2.85 18.95
CA VAL A 371 15.85 -1.81 19.23
C VAL A 371 14.66 -2.43 19.95
N GLU A 372 14.10 -1.69 20.89
CA GLU A 372 12.84 -2.02 21.57
C GLU A 372 11.76 -1.09 21.05
N ILE A 373 10.83 -1.64 20.29
CA ILE A 373 9.73 -0.91 19.65
C ILE A 373 8.58 -0.85 20.66
N PRO A 374 8.21 0.35 21.15
CA PRO A 374 7.16 0.49 22.14
C PRO A 374 5.77 0.36 21.51
N ASP A 375 4.77 0.02 22.33
CA ASP A 375 3.37 0.19 21.96
C ASP A 375 2.97 1.67 22.16
N ASN A 376 3.25 2.49 21.15
CA ASN A 376 3.09 3.95 21.23
C ASN A 376 2.48 4.56 19.95
N THR A 377 1.47 3.87 19.41
CA THR A 377 0.73 4.34 18.22
C THR A 377 0.09 5.72 18.43
N GLY A 378 -0.13 6.17 19.67
CA GLY A 378 -0.69 7.48 20.01
C GLY A 378 0.23 8.70 19.76
N ASN A 379 1.53 8.49 19.58
CA ASN A 379 2.49 9.58 19.36
C ASN A 379 2.63 10.02 17.90
N PHE A 380 2.03 9.27 16.96
CA PHE A 380 2.11 9.54 15.52
C PHE A 380 3.55 9.69 15.01
N SER A 381 4.43 8.83 15.52
CA SER A 381 5.79 8.68 15.03
C SER A 381 6.33 7.31 15.41
N ALA A 382 6.89 6.59 14.42
CA ALA A 382 7.71 5.41 14.66
C ALA A 382 8.94 5.74 15.51
N LEU A 383 9.53 4.73 16.15
CA LEU A 383 10.79 4.83 16.90
C LEU A 383 11.89 5.35 15.96
N LYS A 384 12.63 6.38 16.36
CA LYS A 384 13.75 6.87 15.56
C LYS A 384 15.04 6.12 15.90
N GLN A 385 15.70 5.52 14.91
CA GLN A 385 16.99 4.86 15.04
C GLN A 385 17.89 5.18 13.85
N ASP A 386 18.93 5.99 14.06
CA ASP A 386 19.88 6.32 12.97
C ASP A 386 21.07 5.34 12.95
N PHE A 387 21.72 5.22 11.80
CA PHE A 387 22.98 4.49 11.59
C PHE A 387 24.04 5.44 11.00
N SER A 388 25.29 5.33 11.46
CA SER A 388 26.41 6.12 10.94
C SER A 388 27.58 5.21 10.61
N PHE A 389 28.03 5.23 9.36
CA PHE A 389 29.12 4.41 8.83
C PHE A 389 30.39 5.25 8.68
N SER A 390 31.48 4.86 9.35
CA SER A 390 32.74 5.60 9.36
C SER A 390 33.61 5.40 8.12
N GLU A 391 33.44 4.28 7.42
CA GLU A 391 34.35 3.82 6.37
C GLU A 391 33.82 4.07 4.95
N VAL A 392 32.58 4.53 4.81
CA VAL A 392 31.96 4.70 3.48
C VAL A 392 32.47 5.95 2.81
N SER A 393 33.29 5.77 1.78
CA SER A 393 33.85 6.85 0.94
C SER A 393 33.24 6.88 -0.48
N ILE A 394 32.38 5.91 -0.81
CA ILE A 394 31.81 5.71 -2.16
C ILE A 394 30.29 5.67 -2.05
N ARG A 395 29.59 6.37 -2.96
CA ARG A 395 28.14 6.23 -3.10
C ARG A 395 27.81 4.80 -3.56
N PRO A 396 26.96 4.05 -2.82
CA PRO A 396 26.54 2.72 -3.25
C PRO A 396 25.94 2.78 -4.66
N ARG A 397 26.28 1.81 -5.51
CA ARG A 397 25.60 1.67 -6.80
C ARG A 397 24.14 1.32 -6.55
N VAL A 398 23.26 1.87 -7.38
CA VAL A 398 21.85 1.44 -7.43
C VAL A 398 21.84 -0.04 -7.80
N ALA A 399 21.45 -0.88 -6.85
CA ALA A 399 21.19 -2.29 -7.14
C ALA A 399 19.77 -2.38 -7.69
N SER A 400 19.60 -2.93 -8.90
CA SER A 400 18.28 -3.11 -9.47
C SER A 400 17.61 -4.34 -8.85
N CYS A 401 16.36 -4.20 -8.41
CA CYS A 401 15.45 -5.34 -8.30
C CYS A 401 14.67 -5.43 -9.62
N PRO A 402 15.00 -6.41 -10.51
CA PRO A 402 14.28 -6.55 -11.76
C PRO A 402 12.81 -6.88 -11.47
N LYS A 403 11.92 -6.39 -12.34
CA LYS A 403 10.48 -6.65 -12.28
C LYS A 403 10.15 -7.96 -13.00
N ILE A 404 10.74 -9.03 -12.48
CA ILE A 404 10.61 -10.40 -12.96
C ILE A 404 10.18 -11.30 -11.80
N PRO A 405 9.81 -12.56 -12.05
CA PRO A 405 9.33 -13.49 -11.02
C PRO A 405 10.41 -13.95 -10.02
N LEU A 406 10.81 -13.07 -9.10
CA LEU A 406 11.91 -13.31 -8.17
C LEU A 406 11.68 -14.53 -7.24
N TYR A 407 10.44 -14.78 -6.81
CA TYR A 407 10.10 -15.98 -6.02
C TYR A 407 10.12 -17.26 -6.86
N GLN A 408 9.96 -17.18 -8.18
CA GLN A 408 10.07 -18.33 -9.08
C GLN A 408 11.54 -18.79 -9.19
N GLU A 409 12.46 -17.84 -9.39
CA GLU A 409 13.90 -18.12 -9.44
C GLU A 409 14.39 -18.75 -8.14
N LEU A 410 13.91 -18.24 -7.00
CA LEU A 410 14.24 -18.79 -5.68
C LEU A 410 13.70 -20.22 -5.49
N ALA A 411 12.49 -20.50 -5.97
CA ALA A 411 11.91 -21.83 -5.93
C ALA A 411 12.74 -22.83 -6.75
N TRP A 412 13.18 -22.44 -7.95
CA TRP A 412 14.04 -23.27 -8.79
C TRP A 412 15.42 -23.49 -8.17
N ALA A 413 16.04 -22.45 -7.60
CA ALA A 413 17.30 -22.57 -6.89
C ALA A 413 17.18 -23.53 -5.69
N SER A 414 16.10 -23.43 -4.91
CA SER A 414 15.82 -24.35 -3.79
C SER A 414 15.61 -25.79 -4.27
N ALA A 415 14.89 -25.99 -5.37
CA ALA A 415 14.67 -27.31 -5.96
C ALA A 415 15.95 -27.94 -6.51
N ALA A 416 16.84 -27.16 -7.11
CA ALA A 416 18.13 -27.61 -7.63
C ALA A 416 19.14 -28.00 -6.52
N VAL A 417 19.00 -27.42 -5.32
CA VAL A 417 19.87 -27.72 -4.16
C VAL A 417 19.36 -28.92 -3.35
N LYS A 418 18.12 -29.38 -3.55
CA LYS A 418 17.69 -30.68 -2.98
C LYS A 418 18.51 -31.78 -3.67
N PRO A 419 19.39 -32.51 -2.95
CA PRO A 419 20.06 -33.65 -3.55
C PRO A 419 18.98 -34.64 -3.96
N THR A 420 18.91 -34.98 -5.24
CA THR A 420 18.17 -36.14 -5.70
C THR A 420 18.70 -37.34 -4.91
N LEU A 421 17.93 -37.78 -3.91
CA LEU A 421 18.19 -38.94 -3.06
C LEU A 421 18.29 -40.25 -3.88
N HIS A 422 18.10 -40.18 -5.21
CA HIS A 422 18.26 -41.27 -6.15
C HIS A 422 19.67 -41.41 -6.73
N VAL A 423 20.58 -40.43 -6.56
CA VAL A 423 21.96 -40.55 -7.06
C VAL A 423 22.91 -41.16 -6.02
N LEU A 424 22.62 -41.02 -4.72
CA LEU A 424 23.46 -41.61 -3.66
C LEU A 424 23.19 -43.11 -3.38
N VAL A 425 22.05 -43.65 -3.84
CA VAL A 425 21.71 -45.08 -3.67
C VAL A 425 22.30 -45.96 -4.79
N LEU A 426 22.65 -45.38 -5.94
CA LEU A 426 23.29 -46.10 -7.05
C LEU A 426 24.80 -46.28 -6.87
N MET A 427 25.47 -45.44 -6.08
CA MET A 427 26.91 -45.57 -5.80
C MET A 427 27.24 -46.51 -4.63
N THR A 428 26.28 -46.82 -3.75
CA THR A 428 26.46 -47.82 -2.67
C THR A 428 26.04 -49.23 -3.08
N ALA A 429 25.23 -49.40 -4.13
CA ALA A 429 24.88 -50.71 -4.67
C ALA A 429 25.94 -51.32 -5.60
N LEU A 430 26.88 -50.53 -6.15
CA LEU A 430 27.95 -51.04 -7.01
C LEU A 430 29.20 -51.57 -6.27
N PHE A 431 29.30 -51.34 -4.95
CA PHE A 431 30.44 -51.79 -4.14
C PHE A 431 30.17 -53.08 -3.33
N VAL A 432 28.99 -53.71 -3.47
CA VAL A 432 28.62 -54.95 -2.76
C VAL A 432 28.50 -56.16 -3.70
N VAL A 433 28.90 -56.05 -4.98
CA VAL A 433 28.91 -57.17 -5.95
C VAL A 433 30.32 -57.57 -6.40
N LEU A 434 31.38 -57.03 -5.78
CA LEU A 434 32.76 -57.49 -5.97
C LEU A 434 33.48 -57.61 -4.62
N ASN A 435 33.15 -58.66 -3.87
CA ASN A 435 34.07 -59.43 -3.03
C ASN A 435 33.43 -60.75 -2.63
#